data_AF-A0A538PHH5-F1
#
_entry.id   AF-A0A538PHH5-F1
#
_cell.length_a   1.000
_cell.length_b   1.000
_cell.length_c   1.000
_cell.angle_alpha   90.00
_cell.angle_beta   90.00
_cell.angle_gamma   90.00
#
_symmetry.space_group_name_H-M   'P 1'
#
loop_
_entity.id
_entity.type
_entity.pdbx_description
1 polymer ?
#
loop_
_entity_poly.entity_id
_entity_poly.type
_entity_poly.pdbx_seq_one_letter_code
_entity_poly.pdbx_strand_id
1 'polypeptide(L)'
;MRIDPATLAHLRRDLMRRGATLATLLAQVLAGKQPPALAALLAQKPGKRPEEVLRLALDQVEACRRLLDAGDDRYGRCGTCGTDLGVAALGEMPWADRCATHAVM
;
A
#
# COMPACT_ATOMS: atom_id res chain seq x y z
N MET A 1 -15.36 7.23 11.42
CA MET A 1 -13.96 6.80 11.32
C MET A 1 -13.38 6.64 12.71
N ARG A 2 -12.83 5.47 13.03
CA ARG A 2 -12.36 5.10 14.39
C ARG A 2 -10.95 5.56 14.77
N ILE A 3 -10.08 5.78 13.78
CA ILE A 3 -8.70 6.19 14.00
C ILE A 3 -8.70 7.70 14.25
N ASP A 4 -7.94 8.17 15.23
CA ASP A 4 -7.92 9.58 15.58
C ASP A 4 -7.36 10.45 14.43
N PRO A 5 -7.77 11.73 14.35
CA PRO A 5 -7.38 12.61 13.25
C PRO A 5 -5.86 12.83 13.10
N ALA A 6 -5.10 12.83 14.21
CA ALA A 6 -3.66 13.07 14.18
C ALA A 6 -2.93 11.87 13.57
N THR A 7 -3.33 10.66 13.98
CA THR A 7 -2.84 9.41 13.38
C THR A 7 -3.21 9.33 11.90
N LEU A 8 -4.45 9.68 11.52
CA LEU A 8 -4.85 9.69 10.11
C LEU A 8 -4.02 10.66 9.26
N ALA A 9 -3.70 11.83 9.78
CA ALA A 9 -2.83 12.78 9.09
C ALA A 9 -1.42 12.24 8.89
N HIS A 10 -0.89 11.48 9.85
CA HIS A 10 0.40 10.79 9.73
C HIS A 10 0.34 9.69 8.65
N LEU A 11 -0.63 8.78 8.76
CA LEU A 11 -0.83 7.68 7.81
C LEU A 11 -1.03 8.20 6.37
N ARG A 12 -1.78 9.29 6.19
CA ARG A 12 -1.94 9.94 4.88
C ARG A 12 -0.61 10.39 4.30
N ARG A 13 0.27 11.03 5.09
CA ARG A 13 1.59 11.48 4.60
C ARG A 13 2.47 10.30 4.19
N ASP A 14 2.49 9.23 4.97
CA ASP A 14 3.32 8.06 4.66
C ASP A 14 2.79 7.29 3.46
N LEU A 15 1.47 7.21 3.31
CA LEU A 15 0.83 6.66 2.11
C LEU A 15 1.24 7.45 0.86
N MET A 16 1.32 8.78 0.94
CA MET A 16 1.74 9.63 -0.18
C MET A 16 3.22 9.46 -0.50
N ARG A 17 4.07 9.36 0.52
CA ARG A 17 5.49 9.05 0.35
C ARG A 17 5.70 7.69 -0.32
N ARG A 18 4.92 6.68 0.07
CA ARG A 18 4.94 5.36 -0.57
C ARG A 18 4.52 5.44 -2.03
N GLY A 19 3.41 6.12 -2.34
CA GLY A 19 2.94 6.34 -3.71
C GLY A 19 3.99 6.99 -4.60
N ALA A 20 4.63 8.07 -4.12
CA ALA A 20 5.71 8.75 -4.84
C ALA A 20 6.92 7.83 -5.10
N THR A 21 7.29 7.00 -4.12
CA THR A 21 8.36 5.99 -4.28
C THR A 21 8.01 4.98 -5.37
N LEU A 22 6.81 4.42 -5.33
CA LEU A 22 6.35 3.42 -6.32
C LEU A 22 6.24 4.03 -7.73
N ALA A 23 5.74 5.26 -7.85
CA ALA A 23 5.67 5.96 -9.13
C ALA A 23 7.07 6.22 -9.72
N THR A 24 8.03 6.61 -8.87
CA THR A 24 9.44 6.77 -9.28
C THR A 24 10.04 5.45 -9.78
N LEU A 25 9.81 4.36 -9.05
CA LEU A 25 10.28 3.03 -9.48
C LEU A 25 9.64 2.60 -10.80
N LEU A 26 8.34 2.87 -11.00
CA LEU A 26 7.65 2.57 -12.24
C LEU A 26 8.24 3.36 -13.41
N ALA A 27 8.50 4.65 -13.22
CA ALA A 27 9.15 5.48 -14.24
C ALA A 27 10.54 4.94 -14.62
N GLN A 28 11.32 4.47 -13.64
CA GLN A 28 12.63 3.85 -13.89
C GLN A 28 12.49 2.54 -14.69
N VAL A 29 11.55 1.67 -14.32
CA VAL A 29 11.27 0.41 -15.04
C VAL A 29 10.83 0.68 -16.48
N LEU A 30 9.93 1.63 -16.70
CA LEU A 30 9.47 2.02 -18.04
C LEU A 30 10.59 2.62 -18.89
N ALA A 31 11.60 3.21 -18.25
CA ALA A 31 12.84 3.67 -18.90
C ALA A 31 13.88 2.55 -19.10
N GLY A 32 13.52 1.28 -18.86
CA GLY A 32 14.40 0.13 -19.02
C GLY A 32 15.41 -0.08 -17.88
N LYS A 33 15.27 0.62 -16.75
CA LYS A 33 16.17 0.45 -15.58
C LYS A 33 15.68 -0.65 -14.65
N GLN A 34 16.62 -1.27 -13.93
CA GLN A 34 16.34 -2.27 -12.89
C GLN A 34 16.88 -1.80 -11.53
N PRO A 35 16.14 -0.94 -10.81
CA PRO A 35 16.59 -0.42 -9.52
C PRO A 35 16.63 -1.53 -8.46
N PRO A 36 17.62 -1.57 -7.55
CA PRO A 36 17.71 -2.61 -6.52
C PRO A 36 16.46 -2.75 -5.64
N ALA A 37 15.78 -1.63 -5.36
CA ALA A 37 14.54 -1.62 -4.57
C ALA A 37 13.39 -2.41 -5.20
N LEU A 38 13.45 -2.69 -6.51
CA LEU A 38 12.47 -3.53 -7.21
C LEU A 38 12.56 -5.01 -6.78
N ALA A 39 13.76 -5.49 -6.42
CA ALA A 39 13.97 -6.90 -6.11
C ALA A 39 13.09 -7.40 -4.97
N ALA A 40 12.95 -6.61 -3.90
CA ALA A 40 12.10 -6.94 -2.76
C ALA A 40 10.60 -6.99 -3.12
N LEU A 41 10.15 -6.19 -4.08
CA LEU A 41 8.76 -6.21 -4.56
C LEU A 41 8.49 -7.42 -5.45
N LEU A 42 9.44 -7.77 -6.32
CA LEU A 42 9.34 -8.92 -7.21
C LEU A 42 9.40 -10.25 -6.46
N ALA A 43 10.19 -10.34 -5.38
CA ALA A 43 10.29 -11.53 -4.54
C ALA A 43 8.92 -11.96 -3.97
N GLN A 44 8.01 -11.00 -3.76
CA GLN A 44 6.66 -11.26 -3.26
C GLN A 44 5.68 -11.73 -4.34
N LYS A 45 6.02 -11.55 -5.63
CA LYS A 45 5.13 -11.84 -6.77
C LYS A 45 5.91 -12.52 -7.91
N PRO A 46 6.37 -13.78 -7.71
CA PRO A 46 7.15 -14.49 -8.71
C PRO A 46 6.36 -14.65 -10.03
N GLY A 47 7.06 -14.46 -11.16
CA GLY A 47 6.49 -14.63 -12.50
C GLY A 47 5.69 -13.43 -13.04
N LYS A 48 5.47 -12.36 -12.26
CA LYS A 48 4.85 -11.12 -12.76
C LYS A 48 5.88 -10.15 -13.33
N ARG A 49 5.48 -9.34 -14.32
CA ARG A 49 6.35 -8.29 -14.86
C ARG A 49 6.53 -7.18 -13.81
N PRO A 50 7.72 -6.56 -13.73
CA PRO A 50 7.99 -5.45 -12.79
C PRO A 50 6.95 -4.32 -12.81
N GLU A 51 6.56 -3.89 -14.00
CA GLU A 51 5.57 -2.86 -14.23
C GLU A 51 4.17 -3.25 -13.74
N GLU A 52 3.78 -4.51 -13.87
CA GLU A 52 2.51 -5.03 -13.34
C GLU A 52 2.51 -5.03 -11.81
N VAL A 53 3.62 -5.47 -11.20
CA VAL A 53 3.77 -5.47 -9.73
C VAL A 53 3.68 -4.05 -9.17
N LEU A 54 4.35 -3.09 -9.81
CA LEU A 54 4.35 -1.69 -9.39
C LEU A 54 2.99 -1.02 -9.59
N ARG A 55 2.30 -1.29 -10.70
CA ARG A 55 0.93 -0.80 -10.93
C ARG A 55 -0.04 -1.33 -9.87
N LEU A 56 -0.01 -2.64 -9.57
CA LEU A 56 -0.84 -3.22 -8.50
C LEU A 56 -0.56 -2.59 -7.13
N ALA A 57 0.70 -2.30 -6.82
CA ALA A 57 1.06 -1.64 -5.56
C ALA A 57 0.57 -0.18 -5.52
N LEU A 58 0.62 0.54 -6.65
CA LEU A 58 0.06 1.89 -6.77
C LEU A 58 -1.46 1.89 -6.61
N ASP A 59 -2.15 0.93 -7.23
CA ASP A 59 -3.61 0.79 -7.12
C ASP A 59 -4.03 0.54 -5.67
N GLN A 60 -3.28 -0.29 -4.93
CA GLN A 60 -3.51 -0.51 -3.49
C GLN A 60 -3.35 0.79 -2.69
N VAL A 61 -2.26 1.53 -2.90
CA VAL A 61 -2.02 2.82 -2.23
C VAL A 61 -3.14 3.83 -2.54
N GLU A 62 -3.56 3.92 -3.79
CA GLU A 62 -4.63 4.82 -4.23
C GLU A 62 -5.99 4.43 -3.65
N ALA A 63 -6.30 3.13 -3.59
CA ALA A 63 -7.52 2.63 -2.96
C ALA A 63 -7.56 3.01 -1.47
N CYS A 64 -6.47 2.77 -0.74
CA CYS A 64 -6.34 3.18 0.66
C CYS A 64 -6.51 4.70 0.83
N ARG A 65 -5.88 5.51 -0.05
CA ARG A 65 -5.95 6.97 0.01
C ARG A 65 -7.38 7.47 -0.14
N ARG A 66 -8.13 6.92 -1.10
CA ARG A 66 -9.54 7.30 -1.33
C ARG A 66 -10.41 7.03 -0.10
N LEU A 67 -10.21 5.89 0.58
CA LEU A 67 -10.93 5.60 1.82
C LEU A 67 -10.56 6.59 2.93
N LEU A 68 -9.27 6.90 3.07
CA LEU A 68 -8.74 7.86 4.04
C LEU A 68 -9.30 9.27 3.82
N ASP A 69 -9.34 9.73 2.57
CA ASP A 69 -9.84 11.05 2.18
C ASP A 69 -11.37 11.17 2.30
N ALA A 70 -12.09 10.07 2.08
CA ALA A 70 -13.54 10.00 2.27
C ALA A 70 -13.96 9.88 3.76
N GLY A 71 -13.02 9.72 4.69
CA GLY A 71 -13.33 9.48 6.09
C GLY A 71 -13.97 8.09 6.34
N ASP A 72 -13.71 7.14 5.46
CA ASP A 72 -14.39 5.84 5.42
C ASP A 72 -13.81 4.87 6.47
N ASP A 73 -14.67 4.26 7.28
CA ASP A 73 -14.26 3.32 8.34
C ASP A 73 -13.75 1.97 7.82
N ARG A 74 -13.85 1.73 6.50
CA ARG A 74 -13.18 0.61 5.83
C ARG A 74 -11.66 0.78 5.80
N TYR A 75 -11.15 2.01 5.91
CA TYR A 75 -9.71 2.21 6.01
C TYR A 75 -9.14 1.53 7.27
N GLY A 76 -8.08 0.75 7.07
CA GLY A 76 -7.48 -0.02 8.15
C GLY A 76 -8.19 -1.32 8.51
N ARG A 77 -9.13 -1.79 7.67
CA ARG A 77 -9.76 -3.11 7.79
C ARG A 77 -9.32 -4.01 6.65
N CYS A 78 -9.28 -5.31 6.92
CA CYS A 78 -9.05 -6.29 5.88
C CYS A 78 -10.20 -6.27 4.86
N GLY A 79 -9.88 -6.12 3.57
CA GLY A 79 -10.86 -6.14 2.48
C GLY A 79 -11.54 -7.49 2.26
N THR A 80 -11.03 -8.57 2.87
CA THR A 80 -11.60 -9.93 2.77
C THR A 80 -12.55 -10.26 3.91
N CYS A 81 -12.12 -10.04 5.17
CA CYS A 81 -12.89 -10.45 6.36
C CYS A 81 -13.33 -9.30 7.27
N GLY A 82 -12.97 -8.05 6.95
CA GLY A 82 -13.36 -6.86 7.73
C GLY A 82 -12.64 -6.68 9.06
N THR A 83 -11.75 -7.61 9.43
CA THR A 83 -10.95 -7.54 10.67
C THR A 83 -10.14 -6.25 10.74
N ASP A 84 -10.08 -5.67 11.93
CA ASP A 84 -9.22 -4.53 12.23
C ASP A 84 -7.74 -4.90 12.05
N LEU A 85 -7.01 -4.15 11.23
CA LEU A 85 -5.56 -4.31 11.10
C LEU A 85 -4.78 -3.72 12.28
N GLY A 86 -5.38 -2.77 13.00
CA GLY A 86 -4.78 -2.07 14.12
C GLY A 86 -3.88 -0.90 13.68
N VAL A 87 -3.86 0.15 14.50
CA VAL A 87 -3.05 1.35 14.25
C VAL A 87 -1.55 1.03 14.20
N ALA A 88 -1.07 0.08 15.02
CA ALA A 88 0.33 -0.32 15.01
C ALA A 88 0.77 -0.89 13.65
N ALA A 89 -0.01 -1.84 13.10
CA ALA A 89 0.28 -2.41 11.78
C ALA A 89 0.19 -1.36 10.67
N LEU A 90 -0.78 -0.44 10.77
CA LEU A 90 -0.91 0.67 9.81
C LEU A 90 0.22 1.68 9.93
N GLY A 91 0.80 1.87 11.11
CA GLY A 91 2.00 2.71 11.29
C GLY A 91 3.22 2.16 10.55
N GLU A 92 3.35 0.83 10.47
CA GLU A 92 4.40 0.18 9.68
C GLU A 92 4.06 0.10 8.19
N MET A 93 2.79 -0.19 7.88
CA MET A 93 2.29 -0.39 6.52
C MET A 93 0.95 0.32 6.30
N PRO A 94 0.93 1.64 6.03
CA PRO A 94 -0.29 2.42 5.86
C PRO A 94 -1.18 2.00 4.67
N TRP A 95 -0.62 1.23 3.75
CA TRP A 95 -1.29 0.66 2.57
C TRP A 95 -1.75 -0.79 2.78
N ALA A 96 -1.66 -1.33 3.99
CA ALA A 96 -2.18 -2.66 4.29
C ALA A 96 -3.70 -2.67 4.10
N ASP A 97 -4.18 -3.53 3.21
CA ASP A 97 -5.59 -3.77 2.91
C ASP A 97 -6.04 -5.19 3.28
N ARG A 98 -5.14 -6.01 3.83
CA ARG A 98 -5.40 -7.39 4.25
C ARG A 98 -4.75 -7.68 5.60
N CYS A 99 -5.39 -8.53 6.40
CA CYS A 99 -4.80 -9.03 7.64
C CYS A 99 -3.72 -10.07 7.33
N ALA A 100 -2.88 -10.40 8.31
CA ALA A 100 -1.79 -11.37 8.15
C ALA A 100 -2.27 -12.71 7.56
N THR A 101 -3.45 -13.20 7.93
CA THR A 101 -4.06 -14.42 7.39
C THR A 101 -4.37 -14.32 5.89
N HIS A 102 -4.84 -13.17 5.39
CA HIS A 102 -5.21 -12.98 3.98
C HIS A 102 -4.11 -12.33 3.13
N ALA A 103 -3.03 -11.85 3.76
CA ALA A 103 -1.86 -11.29 3.08
C ALA A 103 -1.02 -12.38 2.38
N VAL A 104 -1.13 -13.63 2.83
CA VAL A 104 -0.43 -14.81 2.28
C VAL A 104 -1.25 -15.56 1.22
N MET A 105 -2.50 -15.15 0.96
CA MET A 105 -3.41 -15.74 -0.03
C MET A 105 -3.40 -14.95 -1.35
#